data_AF-A0A963NFC0-F1
#
_entry.id   AF-A0A963NFC0-F1
#
_cell.length_a   1.000
_cell.length_b   1.000
_cell.length_c   1.000
_cell.angle_alpha   90.00
_cell.angle_beta   90.00
_cell.angle_gamma   90.00
#
_symmetry.space_group_name_H-M   'P 1'
#
loop_
_entity.id
_entity.type
_entity.pdbx_description
1 polymer ?
#
loop_
_entity_poly.entity_id
_entity_poly.type
_entity_poly.pdbx_seq_one_letter_code
_entity_poly.pdbx_strand_id
1 'polypeptide(L)'
;QFLRSLMPRKPRTELYNALGLAKQGKTLFYRDFLYHLKHSSDKFRIAPGIKGMVMLVFDLPSFPFVFKLIKDYYPPQKETTREQIKGKYLLVKQHDRVGRMADTLEYSEVAFPRVRFDDELIAEIEKFAPSQLEISDRDGDGQQEVIIKHLYIERRMIPLNIYLQEAFDTGMQDPRAQQQMERSVIEYGNAIKDLVA
;
A
#
# COMPACT_ATOMS: atom_id res chain seq x y z
N GLN A 1 -16.90 -20.44 -3.94
CA GLN A 1 -18.26 -19.98 -3.56
C GLN A 1 -18.52 -20.19 -2.07
N PHE A 2 -18.23 -21.38 -1.52
CA PHE A 2 -18.36 -21.65 -0.07
C PHE A 2 -17.72 -20.60 0.85
N LEU A 3 -16.42 -20.27 0.71
CA LEU A 3 -15.79 -19.26 1.57
C LEU A 3 -16.43 -17.86 1.52
N ARG A 4 -17.17 -17.55 0.44
CA ARG A 4 -17.88 -16.27 0.33
C ARG A 4 -19.14 -16.21 1.19
N SER A 5 -19.79 -17.34 1.48
CA SER A 5 -20.92 -17.35 2.42
C SER A 5 -20.43 -17.13 3.86
N LEU A 6 -19.23 -17.61 4.20
CA LEU A 6 -18.62 -17.45 5.52
C LEU A 6 -17.98 -16.07 5.72
N MET A 7 -17.36 -15.51 4.68
CA MET A 7 -16.65 -14.24 4.73
C MET A 7 -17.14 -13.26 3.65
N PRO A 8 -18.40 -12.79 3.72
CA PRO A 8 -19.02 -12.03 2.64
C PRO A 8 -18.34 -10.69 2.35
N ARG A 9 -17.67 -10.11 3.36
CA ARG A 9 -16.96 -8.83 3.25
C ARG A 9 -15.53 -8.97 2.71
N LYS A 10 -15.02 -10.19 2.53
CA LYS A 10 -13.67 -10.42 1.99
C LYS A 10 -13.71 -10.33 0.46
N PRO A 11 -12.90 -9.43 -0.15
CA PRO A 11 -12.76 -9.37 -1.60
C PRO A 11 -12.35 -10.72 -2.18
N ARG A 12 -12.77 -11.00 -3.43
CA ARG A 12 -12.42 -12.27 -4.09
C ARG A 12 -10.91 -12.47 -4.11
N THR A 13 -10.14 -11.43 -4.41
CA THR A 13 -8.67 -11.49 -4.39
C THR A 13 -8.12 -12.05 -3.07
N GLU A 14 -8.62 -11.58 -1.93
CA GLU A 14 -8.14 -12.06 -0.63
C GLU A 14 -8.47 -13.54 -0.40
N LEU A 15 -9.63 -13.99 -0.87
CA LEU A 15 -10.01 -15.40 -0.77
C LEU A 15 -9.13 -16.29 -1.65
N TYR A 16 -8.77 -15.85 -2.86
CA TYR A 16 -7.85 -16.59 -3.72
C TYR A 16 -6.43 -16.60 -3.12
N ASN A 17 -5.96 -15.47 -2.59
CA ASN A 17 -4.67 -15.41 -1.92
C ASN A 17 -4.62 -16.32 -0.68
N ALA A 18 -5.69 -16.36 0.11
CA ALA A 18 -5.79 -17.25 1.28
C ALA A 18 -5.76 -18.75 0.91
N LEU A 19 -6.16 -19.10 -0.31
CA LEU A 19 -6.09 -20.47 -0.86
C LEU A 19 -4.74 -20.77 -1.55
N GLY A 20 -3.76 -19.87 -1.47
CA GLY A 20 -2.46 -20.01 -2.14
C GLY A 20 -2.48 -19.69 -3.64
N LEU A 21 -3.62 -19.25 -4.20
CA LEU A 21 -3.78 -18.94 -5.62
C LEU A 21 -3.36 -17.48 -5.93
N ALA A 22 -2.15 -17.11 -5.52
CA ALA A 22 -1.66 -15.72 -5.56
C ALA A 22 -1.67 -15.09 -6.96
N LYS A 23 -1.33 -15.86 -8.00
CA LYS A 23 -1.38 -15.38 -9.40
C LYS A 23 -2.80 -15.00 -9.82
N GLN A 24 -3.78 -15.83 -9.47
CA GLN A 24 -5.19 -15.54 -9.76
C GLN A 24 -5.71 -14.37 -8.93
N GLY A 25 -5.29 -14.27 -7.67
CA GLY A 25 -5.57 -13.11 -6.83
C GLY A 25 -5.06 -11.81 -7.45
N LYS A 26 -3.85 -11.82 -8.04
CA LYS A 26 -3.28 -10.67 -8.76
C LYS A 26 -4.16 -10.26 -9.95
N THR A 27 -4.59 -11.20 -10.79
CA THR A 27 -5.50 -10.91 -11.92
C THR A 27 -6.84 -10.33 -11.45
N LEU A 28 -7.42 -10.88 -10.39
CA LEU A 28 -8.67 -10.38 -9.82
C LEU A 28 -8.52 -8.98 -9.23
N PHE A 29 -7.41 -8.71 -8.54
CA PHE A 29 -7.09 -7.37 -8.06
C PHE A 29 -7.05 -6.37 -9.20
N TYR A 30 -6.33 -6.68 -10.27
CA TYR A 30 -6.15 -5.73 -11.37
C TYR A 30 -7.49 -5.41 -12.04
N ARG A 31 -8.35 -6.42 -12.22
CA ARG A 31 -9.72 -6.20 -12.72
C ARG A 31 -10.54 -5.32 -11.79
N ASP A 32 -10.52 -5.59 -10.48
CA ASP A 32 -11.29 -4.82 -9.50
C ASP A 32 -10.74 -3.37 -9.41
N PHE A 33 -9.43 -3.18 -9.57
CA PHE A 33 -8.77 -1.88 -9.63
C PHE A 33 -9.16 -1.08 -10.89
N LEU A 34 -9.11 -1.68 -12.08
CA LEU A 34 -9.56 -1.03 -13.32
C LEU A 34 -11.05 -0.69 -13.28
N TYR A 35 -11.87 -1.59 -12.74
CA TYR A 35 -13.30 -1.33 -12.52
C TYR A 35 -13.48 -0.12 -11.60
N HIS A 36 -12.72 -0.05 -10.51
CA HIS A 36 -12.78 1.08 -9.59
C HIS A 36 -12.38 2.40 -10.27
N LEU A 37 -11.27 2.43 -11.01
CA LEU A 37 -10.85 3.62 -11.75
C LEU A 37 -11.93 4.09 -12.73
N LYS A 38 -12.64 3.18 -13.40
CA LYS A 38 -13.71 3.54 -14.32
C LYS A 38 -14.94 4.17 -13.65
N HIS A 39 -15.20 3.87 -12.37
CA HIS A 39 -16.42 4.27 -11.66
C HIS A 39 -16.17 5.21 -10.47
N SER A 40 -14.96 5.76 -10.37
CA SER A 40 -14.56 6.72 -9.35
C SER A 40 -13.91 7.94 -9.98
N SER A 41 -13.91 9.06 -9.28
CA SER A 41 -13.32 10.34 -9.72
C SER A 41 -12.24 10.88 -8.79
N ASP A 42 -11.97 10.19 -7.68
CA ASP A 42 -10.92 10.57 -6.74
C ASP A 42 -9.53 10.44 -7.37
N LYS A 43 -8.59 11.26 -6.91
CA LYS A 43 -7.23 11.29 -7.45
C LYS A 43 -6.26 10.51 -6.56
N PHE A 44 -5.22 9.97 -7.19
CA PHE A 44 -4.05 9.46 -6.52
C PHE A 44 -3.34 10.61 -5.83
N ARG A 45 -3.11 10.43 -4.55
CA ARG A 45 -2.46 11.40 -3.66
C ARG A 45 -1.40 10.72 -2.83
N ILE A 46 -0.51 11.51 -2.25
CA ILE A 46 0.42 11.01 -1.24
C ILE A 46 -0.39 10.44 -0.07
N ALA A 47 -0.05 9.22 0.35
CA ALA A 47 -0.78 8.55 1.42
C ALA A 47 -0.61 9.33 2.74
N PRO A 48 -1.66 9.43 3.57
CA PRO A 48 -1.58 10.16 4.83
C PRO A 48 -0.62 9.48 5.81
N GLY A 49 0.13 10.30 6.55
CA GLY A 49 1.12 9.84 7.54
C GLY A 49 2.50 10.43 7.30
N ILE A 50 3.49 9.86 7.98
CA ILE A 50 4.88 10.32 7.90
C ILE A 50 5.50 9.81 6.59
N LYS A 51 6.03 10.71 5.77
CA LYS A 51 6.72 10.35 4.52
C LYS A 51 7.90 9.43 4.82
N GLY A 52 7.91 8.26 4.19
CA GLY A 52 8.98 7.28 4.33
C GLY A 52 10.30 7.77 3.74
N MET A 53 11.41 7.39 4.38
CA MET A 53 12.75 7.70 3.88
C MET A 53 13.14 6.89 2.64
N VAL A 54 12.53 5.72 2.46
CA VAL A 54 12.94 4.71 1.47
C VAL A 54 11.85 4.43 0.44
N MET A 55 10.59 4.45 0.88
CA MET A 55 9.42 4.25 0.02
C MET A 55 8.69 5.57 -0.14
N LEU A 56 8.22 5.86 -1.35
CA LEU A 56 7.15 6.82 -1.58
C LEU A 56 5.84 6.03 -1.66
N VAL A 57 4.86 6.46 -0.88
CA VAL A 57 3.58 5.76 -0.73
C VAL A 57 2.46 6.69 -1.16
N PHE A 58 1.61 6.21 -2.04
CA PHE A 58 0.44 6.93 -2.53
C PHE A 58 -0.79 6.03 -2.50
N ASP A 59 -1.97 6.63 -2.46
CA ASP A 59 -3.22 5.91 -2.38
C ASP A 59 -4.32 6.58 -3.19
N LEU A 60 -5.42 5.87 -3.32
CA LEU A 60 -6.67 6.40 -3.81
C LEU A 60 -7.66 6.42 -2.63
N PRO A 61 -8.27 7.57 -2.26
CA PRO A 61 -9.10 7.68 -1.06
C PRO A 61 -10.17 6.60 -0.93
N SER A 62 -10.86 6.27 -2.02
CA SER A 62 -11.96 5.31 -2.03
C SER A 62 -11.54 3.87 -2.34
N PHE A 63 -10.24 3.60 -2.53
CA PHE A 63 -9.70 2.26 -2.77
C PHE A 63 -8.92 1.73 -1.55
N PRO A 64 -9.11 0.46 -1.14
CA PRO A 64 -8.57 -0.05 0.12
C PRO A 64 -7.10 -0.52 0.04
N PHE A 65 -6.31 0.04 -0.87
CA PHE A 65 -4.92 -0.33 -1.10
C PHE A 65 -4.02 0.91 -1.21
N VAL A 66 -2.76 0.73 -0.83
CA VAL A 66 -1.69 1.69 -1.05
C VAL A 66 -0.70 1.16 -2.09
N PHE A 67 -0.08 2.08 -2.82
CA PHE A 67 0.94 1.82 -3.81
C PHE A 67 2.26 2.35 -3.26
N LYS A 68 3.28 1.50 -3.27
CA LYS A 68 4.59 1.81 -2.72
C LYS A 68 5.63 1.66 -3.81
N LEU A 69 6.33 2.75 -4.11
CA LEU A 69 7.48 2.74 -5.01
C LEU A 69 8.75 2.98 -4.21
N ILE A 70 9.84 2.34 -4.61
CA ILE A 70 11.15 2.52 -3.98
C ILE A 70 11.77 3.82 -4.53
N LYS A 71 12.25 4.69 -3.65
CA LYS A 71 12.95 5.93 -4.03
C LYS A 71 14.30 5.62 -4.70
N ASP A 72 14.80 6.55 -5.51
CA ASP A 72 16.13 6.44 -6.14
C ASP A 72 17.25 6.84 -5.19
N TYR A 73 16.98 7.78 -4.29
CA TYR A 73 17.95 8.33 -3.37
C TYR A 73 17.45 8.19 -1.92
N TYR A 74 18.36 7.80 -1.03
CA TYR A 74 18.08 7.62 0.40
C TYR A 74 18.90 8.61 1.22
N PRO A 75 18.37 9.11 2.34
CA PRO A 75 19.14 9.98 3.23
C PRO A 75 20.35 9.23 3.83
N PRO A 76 21.45 9.92 4.20
CA PRO A 76 22.68 9.28 4.67
C PRO A 76 22.50 8.31 5.84
N GLN A 77 21.53 8.56 6.72
CA GLN A 77 21.15 7.69 7.83
C GLN A 77 20.52 6.35 7.41
N LYS A 78 20.27 6.14 6.12
CA LYS A 78 19.74 4.89 5.55
C LYS A 78 20.74 4.33 4.55
N GLU A 79 21.66 3.53 5.08
CA GLU A 79 22.55 2.71 4.28
C GLU A 79 21.77 1.53 3.68
N THR A 80 21.27 1.70 2.46
CA THR A 80 20.57 0.64 1.74
C THR A 80 20.63 0.83 0.22
N THR A 81 20.24 -0.21 -0.53
CA THR A 81 20.07 -0.16 -1.97
C THR A 81 18.67 -0.61 -2.39
N ARG A 82 18.26 -0.27 -3.62
CA ARG A 82 16.99 -0.72 -4.20
C ARG A 82 16.89 -2.24 -4.20
N GLU A 83 17.98 -2.93 -4.50
CA GLU A 83 18.10 -4.39 -4.54
C GLU A 83 17.90 -5.00 -3.16
N GLN A 84 18.54 -4.44 -2.12
CA GLN A 84 18.35 -4.89 -0.75
C GLN A 84 16.90 -4.74 -0.28
N ILE A 85 16.25 -3.62 -0.65
CA ILE A 85 14.84 -3.40 -0.34
C ILE A 85 13.98 -4.45 -1.03
N LYS A 86 14.18 -4.70 -2.33
CA LYS A 86 13.49 -5.77 -3.07
C LYS A 86 13.70 -7.14 -2.41
N GLY A 87 14.93 -7.44 -1.99
CA GLY A 87 15.27 -8.66 -1.26
C GLY A 87 14.46 -8.80 0.04
N LYS A 88 14.25 -7.72 0.79
CA LYS A 88 13.41 -7.73 2.00
C LYS A 88 11.93 -7.97 1.69
N TYR A 89 11.38 -7.36 0.63
CA TYR A 89 10.01 -7.65 0.21
C TYR A 89 9.84 -9.12 -0.22
N LEU A 90 10.81 -9.66 -0.95
CA LEU A 90 10.81 -11.08 -1.33
C LEU A 90 10.91 -12.00 -0.12
N LEU A 91 11.76 -11.66 0.85
CA LEU A 91 11.89 -12.39 2.12
C LEU A 91 10.52 -12.50 2.81
N VAL A 92 9.83 -11.38 3.03
CA VAL A 92 8.51 -11.34 3.66
C VAL A 92 7.46 -12.11 2.85
N LYS A 93 7.57 -12.10 1.52
CA LYS A 93 6.65 -12.85 0.64
C LYS A 93 6.79 -14.37 0.82
N GLN A 94 8.00 -14.84 1.07
CA GLN A 94 8.34 -16.26 1.18
C GLN A 94 8.31 -16.80 2.62
N HIS A 95 8.38 -15.92 3.61
CA HIS A 95 8.35 -16.30 5.02
C HIS A 95 6.93 -16.46 5.54
N ASP A 96 6.79 -17.22 6.63
CA ASP A 96 5.58 -17.15 7.44
C ASP A 96 5.44 -15.72 7.99
N ARG A 97 4.28 -15.14 7.74
CA ARG A 97 3.96 -13.76 8.13
C ARG A 97 3.34 -13.70 9.51
N VAL A 98 2.94 -14.83 10.09
CA VAL A 98 2.33 -14.98 11.42
C VAL A 98 1.17 -14.01 11.68
N GLY A 99 0.52 -13.52 10.62
CA GLY A 99 -0.50 -12.48 10.70
C GLY A 99 0.01 -11.08 11.07
N ARG A 100 1.32 -10.86 11.21
CA ARG A 100 1.96 -9.59 11.61
C ARG A 100 2.63 -8.84 10.46
N MET A 101 2.92 -9.51 9.34
CA MET A 101 3.39 -8.87 8.11
C MET A 101 2.30 -8.86 7.03
N ALA A 102 2.12 -7.71 6.36
CA ALA A 102 1.17 -7.59 5.26
C ALA A 102 1.67 -8.37 4.04
N ASP A 103 0.75 -9.00 3.32
CA ASP A 103 1.06 -9.56 2.00
C ASP A 103 1.19 -8.43 0.97
N THR A 104 2.07 -8.63 0.00
CA THR A 104 2.37 -7.64 -1.04
C THR A 104 2.08 -8.21 -2.43
N LEU A 105 1.58 -7.35 -3.32
CA LEU A 105 1.49 -7.64 -4.76
C LEU A 105 2.54 -6.81 -5.47
N GLU A 106 3.52 -7.47 -6.08
CA GLU A 106 4.55 -6.82 -6.88
C GLU A 106 4.07 -6.66 -8.33
N TYR A 107 4.20 -5.47 -8.89
CA TYR A 107 3.89 -5.16 -10.29
C TYR A 107 5.03 -4.37 -10.95
N SER A 108 5.10 -4.51 -12.27
CA SER A 108 6.02 -3.76 -13.13
C SER A 108 5.24 -3.13 -14.28
N GLU A 109 5.74 -2.01 -14.80
CA GLU A 109 5.15 -1.29 -15.95
C GLU A 109 3.64 -1.04 -15.79
N VAL A 110 3.23 -0.52 -14.64
CA VAL A 110 1.82 -0.23 -14.39
C VAL A 110 1.49 1.15 -14.94
N ALA A 111 0.63 1.18 -15.95
CA ALA A 111 0.07 2.40 -16.50
C ALA A 111 -1.15 2.86 -15.71
N PHE A 112 -1.22 4.17 -15.46
CA PHE A 112 -2.34 4.85 -14.82
C PHE A 112 -2.72 6.10 -15.62
N PRO A 113 -4.00 6.51 -15.65
CA PRO A 113 -4.37 7.75 -16.33
C PRO A 113 -3.77 8.98 -15.62
N ARG A 114 -3.00 9.83 -16.32
CA ARG A 114 -2.35 11.02 -15.73
C ARG A 114 -3.33 11.98 -15.08
N VAL A 115 -4.54 12.10 -15.64
CA VAL A 115 -5.63 12.95 -15.09
C VAL A 115 -6.07 12.51 -13.69
N ARG A 116 -5.78 11.27 -13.30
CA ARG A 116 -6.08 10.72 -11.98
C ARG A 116 -4.98 11.00 -10.96
N PHE A 117 -3.89 11.67 -11.30
CA PHE A 117 -2.84 12.01 -10.33
C PHE A 117 -2.96 13.46 -9.89
N ASP A 118 -2.82 13.70 -8.59
CA ASP A 118 -2.53 15.03 -8.08
C ASP A 118 -1.14 15.48 -8.53
N ASP A 119 -1.01 16.75 -8.91
CA ASP A 119 0.27 17.28 -9.41
C ASP A 119 1.35 17.28 -8.32
N GLU A 120 0.97 17.42 -7.05
CA GLU A 120 1.87 17.27 -5.91
C GLU A 120 2.48 15.85 -5.85
N LEU A 121 1.67 14.82 -6.13
CA LEU A 121 2.16 13.45 -6.16
C LEU A 121 3.13 13.25 -7.32
N ILE A 122 2.84 13.78 -8.51
CA ILE A 122 3.76 13.70 -9.66
C ILE A 122 5.10 14.36 -9.32
N ALA A 123 5.08 15.58 -8.79
CA ALA A 123 6.29 16.29 -8.40
C ALA A 123 7.10 15.54 -7.32
N GLU A 124 6.44 14.88 -6.37
CA GLU A 124 7.10 14.05 -5.37
C GLU A 124 7.78 12.82 -6.01
N ILE A 125 7.13 12.17 -6.98
CA ILE A 125 7.70 11.02 -7.71
C ILE A 125 8.88 11.47 -8.57
N GLU A 126 8.74 12.55 -9.35
CA GLU A 126 9.83 13.11 -10.16
C GLU A 126 11.05 13.48 -9.31
N LYS A 127 10.82 14.01 -8.11
CA LYS A 127 11.90 14.40 -7.19
C LYS A 127 12.63 13.20 -6.60
N PHE A 128 11.91 12.17 -6.16
CA PHE A 128 12.48 11.11 -5.32
C PHE A 128 12.65 9.77 -6.03
N ALA A 129 12.00 9.55 -7.17
CA ALA A 129 12.10 8.33 -7.95
C ALA A 129 11.94 8.56 -9.47
N PRO A 130 12.65 9.53 -10.07
CA PRO A 130 12.54 9.82 -11.50
C PRO A 130 12.83 8.60 -12.38
N SER A 131 13.71 7.68 -11.96
CA SER A 131 14.02 6.47 -12.72
C SER A 131 12.82 5.54 -12.88
N GLN A 132 11.82 5.65 -12.00
CA GLN A 132 10.63 4.80 -11.95
C GLN A 132 9.43 5.40 -12.67
N LEU A 133 9.50 6.67 -13.09
CA LEU A 133 8.40 7.39 -13.68
C LEU A 133 8.64 7.58 -15.18
N GLU A 134 7.61 7.27 -15.96
CA GLU A 134 7.47 7.71 -17.34
C GLU A 134 6.09 8.35 -17.47
N ILE A 135 6.01 9.47 -18.18
CA ILE A 135 4.74 10.09 -18.56
C ILE A 135 4.73 10.17 -20.08
N SER A 136 3.81 9.46 -20.71
CA SER A 136 3.74 9.35 -22.17
C SER A 136 2.32 9.01 -22.62
N ASP A 137 2.02 9.27 -23.89
CA ASP A 137 0.83 8.77 -24.57
C ASP A 137 1.25 7.54 -25.38
N ARG A 138 1.16 6.35 -24.77
CA ARG A 138 1.64 5.10 -25.37
C ARG A 138 0.71 4.59 -26.47
N ASP A 139 -0.59 4.90 -26.37
CA ASP A 139 -1.62 4.42 -27.29
C ASP A 139 -1.90 5.41 -28.45
N GLY A 140 -1.39 6.64 -28.36
CA GLY A 140 -1.56 7.68 -29.39
C GLY A 140 -2.96 8.29 -29.42
N ASP A 141 -3.72 8.19 -28.33
CA ASP A 141 -5.12 8.64 -28.24
C ASP A 141 -5.26 10.06 -27.67
N GLY A 142 -4.14 10.73 -27.37
CA GLY A 142 -4.07 12.05 -26.78
C GLY A 142 -4.18 12.07 -25.26
N GLN A 143 -4.35 10.91 -24.60
CA GLN A 143 -4.38 10.80 -23.15
C GLN A 143 -3.00 10.44 -22.60
N GLN A 144 -2.47 11.30 -21.74
CA GLN A 144 -1.22 10.99 -21.04
C GLN A 144 -1.45 9.90 -19.99
N GLU A 145 -0.52 8.96 -19.94
CA GLU A 145 -0.43 7.94 -18.90
C GLU A 145 0.77 8.21 -17.99
N VAL A 146 0.63 7.85 -16.73
CA VAL A 146 1.71 7.75 -15.75
C VAL A 146 2.08 6.28 -15.67
N ILE A 147 3.27 5.92 -16.14
CA ILE A 147 3.79 4.55 -16.05
C ILE A 147 4.80 4.47 -14.92
N ILE A 148 4.52 3.56 -13.98
CA ILE A 148 5.42 3.24 -12.87
C ILE A 148 6.11 1.91 -13.15
N LYS A 149 7.44 1.96 -13.30
CA LYS A 149 8.24 0.80 -13.72
C LYS A 149 8.21 -0.36 -12.72
N HIS A 150 8.16 -0.05 -11.43
CA HIS A 150 8.09 -1.05 -10.37
C HIS A 150 7.37 -0.50 -9.13
N LEU A 151 6.42 -1.27 -8.60
CA LEU A 151 5.72 -0.92 -7.37
C LEU A 151 5.22 -2.16 -6.62
N TYR A 152 5.03 -1.99 -5.31
CA TYR A 152 4.31 -2.91 -4.46
C TYR A 152 2.93 -2.35 -4.13
N ILE A 153 1.93 -3.22 -4.09
CA ILE A 153 0.58 -2.89 -3.65
C ILE A 153 0.31 -3.67 -2.36
N GLU A 154 -0.19 -2.95 -1.37
CA GLU A 154 -0.53 -3.50 -0.06
C GLU A 154 -1.89 -3.02 0.39
N ARG A 155 -2.55 -3.81 1.25
CA ARG A 155 -3.79 -3.38 1.87
C ARG A 155 -3.55 -2.12 2.70
N ARG A 156 -4.40 -1.12 2.53
CA ARG A 156 -4.32 0.12 3.32
C ARG A 156 -4.73 -0.17 4.76
N MET A 157 -3.89 0.25 5.69
CA MET A 157 -4.14 0.25 7.13
C MET A 157 -4.04 1.69 7.64
N ILE A 158 -4.66 1.99 8.77
CA ILE A 158 -4.42 3.25 9.48
C ILE A 158 -3.04 3.14 10.12
N PRO A 159 -2.08 4.03 9.83
CA PRO A 159 -0.79 4.02 10.49
C PRO A 159 -0.95 4.13 12.02
N LEU A 160 -0.23 3.28 12.76
CA LEU A 160 -0.39 3.19 14.22
C LEU A 160 -0.23 4.55 14.92
N ASN A 161 0.70 5.39 14.44
CA ASN A 161 0.90 6.73 14.99
C ASN A 161 -0.34 7.64 14.84
N ILE A 162 -1.06 7.54 13.71
CA ILE A 162 -2.32 8.27 13.51
C ILE A 162 -3.40 7.69 14.41
N TYR A 163 -3.51 6.35 14.45
CA TYR A 163 -4.52 5.67 15.26
C TYR A 163 -4.38 5.96 16.77
N LEU A 164 -3.14 6.10 17.26
CA LEU A 164 -2.88 6.50 18.64
C LEU A 164 -3.18 7.98 18.87
N GLN A 165 -2.84 8.85 17.91
CA GLN A 165 -3.12 10.28 17.99
C GLN A 165 -4.63 10.58 18.06
N GLU A 166 -5.44 9.88 17.28
CA GLU A 166 -6.91 10.00 17.33
C GLU A 166 -7.47 9.71 18.73
N ALA A 167 -6.91 8.70 19.42
CA ALA A 167 -7.30 8.40 20.80
C ALA A 167 -6.88 9.53 21.75
N PHE A 168 -5.66 10.07 21.61
CA PHE A 168 -5.20 11.21 22.40
C PHE A 168 -6.07 12.46 22.20
N ASP A 169 -6.39 12.79 20.96
CA ASP A 169 -7.18 13.97 20.60
C ASP A 169 -8.63 13.87 21.09
N THR A 170 -9.18 12.65 21.14
CA THR A 170 -10.50 12.38 21.73
C THR A 170 -10.51 12.61 23.25
N GLY A 171 -9.36 12.43 23.90
CA GLY A 171 -9.16 12.60 25.33
C GLY A 171 -9.27 11.30 26.12
N MET A 172 -8.27 11.02 26.97
CA MET A 172 -8.16 9.78 27.77
C MET A 172 -9.23 9.63 28.86
N GLN A 173 -10.12 10.62 29.02
CA GLN A 173 -11.30 10.52 29.87
C GLN A 173 -12.45 9.77 29.18
N ASP A 174 -12.46 9.70 27.84
CA ASP A 174 -13.40 8.85 27.11
C ASP A 174 -12.98 7.37 27.27
N PRO A 175 -13.84 6.52 27.85
CA PRO A 175 -13.54 5.09 28.03
C PRO A 175 -13.17 4.37 26.73
N ARG A 176 -13.70 4.81 25.58
CA ARG A 176 -13.39 4.24 24.26
C ARG A 176 -11.97 4.58 23.84
N ALA A 177 -11.54 5.82 24.04
CA ALA A 177 -10.19 6.27 23.72
C ALA A 177 -9.15 5.56 24.60
N GLN A 178 -9.46 5.39 25.89
CA GLN A 178 -8.61 4.63 26.81
C GLN A 178 -8.49 3.17 26.39
N GLN A 179 -9.61 2.51 26.06
CA GLN A 179 -9.61 1.12 25.59
C GLN A 179 -8.86 0.95 24.26
N GLN A 180 -9.04 1.90 23.33
CA GLN A 180 -8.31 1.94 22.07
C GLN A 180 -6.79 2.00 22.31
N MET A 181 -6.35 2.90 23.18
CA MET A 181 -4.94 3.07 23.55
C MET A 181 -4.35 1.79 24.14
N GLU A 182 -4.99 1.24 25.18
CA GLU A 182 -4.53 0.04 25.87
C GLU A 182 -4.41 -1.15 24.89
N ARG A 183 -5.46 -1.40 24.11
CA ARG A 183 -5.47 -2.47 23.13
C ARG A 183 -4.38 -2.30 22.07
N SER A 184 -4.17 -1.08 21.57
CA SER A 184 -3.13 -0.81 20.58
C SER A 184 -1.73 -1.09 21.11
N VAL A 185 -1.43 -0.71 22.36
CA VAL A 185 -0.12 -0.96 22.98
C VAL A 185 0.09 -2.47 23.20
N ILE A 186 -0.92 -3.18 23.68
CA ILE A 186 -0.87 -4.64 23.87
C ILE A 186 -0.64 -5.36 22.53
N GLU A 187 -1.42 -5.01 21.49
CA GLU A 187 -1.30 -5.64 20.18
C GLU A 187 0.03 -5.31 19.50
N TYR A 188 0.57 -4.11 19.69
CA TYR A 188 1.91 -3.77 19.19
C TYR A 188 2.99 -4.63 19.87
N GLY A 189 2.91 -4.80 21.19
CA GLY A 189 3.83 -5.67 21.94
C GLY A 189 3.73 -7.13 21.50
N ASN A 190 2.51 -7.65 21.32
CA ASN A 190 2.28 -9.00 20.81
C ASN A 190 2.82 -9.16 19.37
N ALA A 191 2.61 -8.16 18.50
CA ALA A 191 3.15 -8.19 17.15
C ALA A 191 4.68 -8.32 17.13
N ILE A 192 5.38 -7.62 18.03
CA ILE A 192 6.85 -7.76 18.15
C ILE A 192 7.22 -9.17 18.61
N LYS A 193 6.56 -9.70 19.64
CA LYS A 193 6.84 -11.05 20.16
C LYS A 193 6.65 -12.11 19.07
N ASP A 194 5.55 -12.05 18.35
CA ASP A 194 5.23 -13.02 17.29
C ASP A 194 6.21 -12.94 16.11
N LEU A 195 6.79 -11.76 15.83
CA LEU A 195 7.77 -11.58 14.75
C LEU A 195 9.18 -12.06 15.11
N VAL A 196 9.51 -12.14 16.40
CA VAL A 196 10.82 -12.58 16.89
C VAL A 196 10.85 -14.08 17.20
N ALA A 197 9.70 -14.66 17.52
CA ALA A 197 9.53 -16.09 17.79
C ALA A 197 9.77 -16.94 16.53
#